data_AF-A0A1G3JSS1-F1
#
_entry.id   AF-A0A1G3JSS1-F1
#
_cell.length_a   1.000
_cell.length_b   1.000
_cell.length_c   1.000
_cell.angle_alpha   90.00
_cell.angle_beta   90.00
_cell.angle_gamma   90.00
#
_symmetry.space_group_name_H-M   'P 1'
#
loop_
_entity.id
_entity.type
_entity.pdbx_description
1 polymer ?
#
loop_
_entity_poly.entity_id
_entity_poly.type
_entity_poly.pdbx_seq_one_letter_code
_entity_poly.pdbx_strand_id
1 'polypeptide(L)'
;MSSAFLAFPWRGGYSAVNFYNQLKSATPVRQRPVIKAIQYASPGFIELILNLPLAVQIAGYVSSVAGSIGVCNKVYNAIYTDLQKRELLRLDVERKKIELTREQFDLVVYANHQMATILGLPSAETIMKRTNDPLIALKILLSIYRRVRTLAEYKNKGKANLAERIGPDEDGEFY
;
A
#
# COMPACT_ATOMS: atom_id res chain seq x y z
N MET A 1 13.82 14.27 -5.28
CA MET A 1 13.07 13.01 -5.33
C MET A 1 13.46 12.15 -4.14
N SER A 2 12.53 11.47 -3.46
CA SER A 2 12.86 10.59 -2.34
C SER A 2 13.59 9.35 -2.85
N SER A 3 14.80 9.08 -2.36
CA SER A 3 15.59 7.89 -2.69
C SER A 3 14.89 6.57 -2.34
N ALA A 4 13.82 6.61 -1.53
CA ALA A 4 13.10 5.43 -1.06
C ALA A 4 12.60 4.50 -2.17
N PHE A 5 12.20 5.05 -3.34
CA PHE A 5 11.72 4.24 -4.46
C PHE A 5 12.83 3.51 -5.23
N LEU A 6 14.10 3.91 -5.01
CA LEU A 6 15.28 3.39 -5.70
C LEU A 6 16.27 2.68 -4.75
N ALA A 7 16.06 2.76 -3.43
CA ALA A 7 17.12 2.45 -2.45
C ALA A 7 17.13 1.00 -1.91
N PHE A 8 16.50 0.02 -2.57
CA PHE A 8 16.38 -1.33 -1.98
C PHE A 8 16.48 -2.48 -2.98
N PRO A 9 17.06 -3.63 -2.57
CA PRO A 9 17.15 -4.82 -3.41
C PRO A 9 15.80 -5.58 -3.56
N TRP A 10 14.74 -5.15 -2.88
CA TRP A 10 13.38 -5.72 -2.92
C TRP A 10 13.29 -7.26 -2.81
N ARG A 11 14.08 -7.86 -1.91
CA ARG A 11 14.19 -9.33 -1.75
C ARG A 11 13.12 -9.96 -0.86
N GLY A 12 12.25 -9.16 -0.23
CA GLY A 12 11.22 -9.68 0.69
C GLY A 12 10.72 -8.65 1.70
N GLY A 13 10.18 -9.15 2.83
CA GLY A 13 9.53 -8.33 3.86
C GLY A 13 10.42 -7.24 4.47
N TYR A 14 11.71 -7.52 4.66
CA TYR A 14 12.68 -6.56 5.18
C TYR A 14 12.83 -5.32 4.28
N SER A 15 12.80 -5.51 2.95
CA SER A 15 12.84 -4.38 1.99
C SER A 15 11.59 -3.51 2.10
N ALA A 16 10.41 -4.11 2.26
CA ALA A 16 9.18 -3.36 2.47
C ALA A 16 9.22 -2.55 3.78
N VAL A 17 9.70 -3.14 4.88
CA VAL A 17 9.85 -2.42 6.16
C VAL A 17 10.75 -1.19 6.00
N ASN A 18 11.92 -1.36 5.39
CA ASN A 18 12.84 -0.24 5.20
C ASN A 18 12.30 0.82 4.24
N PHE A 19 11.57 0.41 3.20
CA PHE A 19 10.87 1.34 2.32
C PHE A 19 9.91 2.25 3.10
N TYR A 20 9.05 1.69 3.94
CA TYR A 20 8.14 2.51 4.75
C TYR A 20 8.86 3.33 5.83
N ASN A 21 9.96 2.82 6.39
CA ASN A 21 10.78 3.60 7.32
C ASN A 21 11.42 4.80 6.63
N GLN A 22 11.94 4.66 5.41
CA GLN A 22 12.47 5.79 4.63
C GLN A 22 11.38 6.77 4.24
N LEU A 23 10.19 6.29 3.83
CA LEU A 23 9.05 7.17 3.58
C LEU A 23 8.68 7.98 4.84
N LYS A 24 8.57 7.31 5.99
CA LYS A 24 8.30 7.98 7.29
C LYS A 24 9.36 9.05 7.58
N SER A 25 10.64 8.73 7.40
CA SER A 25 11.74 9.67 7.62
C SER A 25 11.68 10.86 6.66
N ALA A 26 11.31 10.64 5.39
CA ALA A 26 11.18 11.69 4.38
C ALA A 26 9.91 12.55 4.55
N THR A 27 8.86 12.05 5.22
CA THR A 27 7.67 12.85 5.53
C THR A 27 8.00 13.93 6.57
N PRO A 28 7.73 15.23 6.30
CA PRO A 28 7.91 16.29 7.27
C PRO A 28 7.16 16.01 8.58
N VAL A 29 7.76 16.34 9.72
CA VAL A 29 7.19 16.02 11.05
C VAL A 29 5.76 16.52 11.21
N ARG A 30 5.46 17.73 10.72
CA ARG A 30 4.12 18.35 10.77
C ARG A 30 3.05 17.62 9.94
N GLN A 31 3.46 16.77 9.00
CA GLN A 31 2.56 15.99 8.13
C GLN A 31 2.43 14.53 8.57
N ARG A 32 3.14 14.11 9.63
CA ARG A 32 3.07 12.74 10.14
C ARG A 32 1.80 12.55 10.98
N PRO A 33 1.19 11.36 10.94
CA PRO A 33 0.16 10.97 11.89
C PRO A 33 0.62 11.15 13.35
N VAL A 34 -0.24 11.70 14.20
CA VAL A 34 0.01 11.89 15.64
C VAL A 34 -1.10 11.19 16.44
N ILE A 35 -0.75 10.58 17.57
CA ILE A 35 -1.74 10.02 18.50
C ILE A 35 -2.37 11.19 19.25
N LYS A 36 -3.69 11.37 19.13
CA LYS A 36 -4.47 12.34 19.90
C LYS A 36 -4.82 11.79 21.27
N ALA A 37 -5.31 10.56 21.30
CA ALA A 37 -5.72 9.88 22.51
C ALA A 37 -5.54 8.36 22.38
N ILE A 38 -5.32 7.70 23.52
CA ILE A 38 -5.30 6.25 23.62
C ILE A 38 -5.95 5.81 24.92
N GLN A 39 -6.92 4.91 24.82
CA GLN A 39 -7.53 4.24 25.97
C GLN A 39 -7.25 2.74 25.86
N TYR A 40 -6.54 2.21 26.85
CA TYR A 40 -6.18 0.79 26.88
C TYR A 40 -7.27 -0.10 27.52
N ALA A 41 -8.16 0.47 28.35
CA ALA A 41 -9.21 -0.28 29.04
C ALA A 41 -10.41 -0.55 28.13
N SER A 42 -10.97 -1.76 28.18
CA SER A 42 -12.08 -2.19 27.32
C SER A 42 -13.40 -1.45 27.63
N PRO A 43 -14.09 -0.87 26.61
CA PRO A 43 -13.67 -0.77 25.22
C PRO A 43 -12.56 0.28 25.04
N GLY A 44 -11.42 -0.15 24.49
CA GLY A 44 -10.25 0.71 24.26
C GLY A 44 -10.24 1.30 22.86
N PHE A 45 -9.58 2.43 22.67
CA PHE A 45 -9.46 3.09 21.37
C PHE A 45 -8.10 3.77 21.18
N ILE A 46 -7.76 4.04 19.92
CA ILE A 46 -6.66 4.92 19.54
C ILE A 46 -7.24 5.96 18.60
N GLU A 47 -7.10 7.23 18.95
CA GLU A 47 -7.51 8.35 18.13
C GLU A 47 -6.26 8.99 17.49
N LEU A 48 -6.31 9.25 16.18
CA LEU A 48 -5.19 9.75 15.40
C LEU A 48 -5.54 11.09 14.76
N ILE A 49 -4.65 12.08 14.87
CA ILE A 49 -4.67 13.28 14.03
C ILE A 49 -3.89 12.97 12.77
N LEU A 50 -4.55 13.17 11.63
CA LEU A 50 -4.03 12.87 10.30
C LEU A 50 -4.08 14.12 9.41
N ASN A 51 -3.34 14.09 8.30
CA ASN A 51 -3.58 15.03 7.22
C ASN A 51 -4.90 14.65 6.51
N LEU A 52 -5.94 15.47 6.65
CA LEU A 52 -7.29 15.15 6.18
C LEU A 52 -7.36 14.74 4.70
N PRO A 53 -6.79 15.49 3.73
CA PRO A 53 -6.79 15.06 2.32
C PRO A 53 -6.15 13.70 2.07
N LEU A 54 -5.08 13.36 2.80
CA LEU A 54 -4.44 12.04 2.71
C LEU A 54 -5.26 10.95 3.41
N ALA A 55 -5.89 11.28 4.54
CA ALA A 55 -6.75 10.36 5.28
C ALA A 55 -7.96 9.93 4.44
N VAL A 56 -8.64 10.88 3.78
CA VAL A 56 -9.77 10.60 2.88
C VAL A 56 -9.35 9.76 1.68
N GLN A 57 -8.18 10.04 1.09
CA GLN A 57 -7.65 9.19 0.01
C GLN A 57 -7.39 7.75 0.48
N ILE A 58 -6.75 7.58 1.64
CA ILE A 58 -6.50 6.26 2.22
C ILE A 58 -7.82 5.55 2.53
N ALA A 59 -8.80 6.26 3.08
CA ALA A 59 -10.13 5.72 3.34
C ALA A 59 -10.80 5.24 2.06
N GLY A 60 -10.68 5.97 0.94
CA GLY A 60 -11.16 5.54 -0.37
C GLY A 60 -10.54 4.22 -0.82
N TYR A 61 -9.21 4.07 -0.72
CA TYR A 61 -8.52 2.81 -1.04
C TYR A 61 -8.95 1.65 -0.13
N VAL A 62 -9.09 1.93 1.17
CA VAL A 62 -9.56 0.93 2.14
C VAL A 62 -10.99 0.50 1.84
N SER A 63 -11.89 1.44 1.53
CA SER A 63 -13.29 1.15 1.17
C SER A 63 -13.40 0.32 -0.11
N SER A 64 -12.59 0.63 -1.13
CA SER A 64 -12.53 -0.15 -2.37
C SER A 64 -12.17 -1.62 -2.11
N VAL A 65 -11.12 -1.84 -1.30
CA VAL A 65 -10.69 -3.20 -0.91
C VAL A 65 -11.69 -3.85 0.03
N ALA A 66 -12.28 -3.12 0.98
CA ALA A 66 -13.23 -3.65 1.96
C ALA A 66 -14.49 -4.21 1.31
N GLY A 67 -15.05 -3.51 0.31
CA GLY A 67 -16.24 -3.92 -0.43
C GLY A 67 -16.04 -5.14 -1.33
N SER A 68 -14.78 -5.47 -1.69
CA SER A 68 -14.45 -6.53 -2.63
C SER A 68 -13.32 -7.46 -2.15
N ILE A 69 -13.10 -7.54 -0.83
CA ILE A 69 -11.90 -8.13 -0.23
C ILE A 69 -11.61 -9.57 -0.68
N GLY A 70 -12.65 -10.37 -0.92
CA GLY A 70 -12.53 -11.73 -1.43
C GLY A 70 -11.96 -11.79 -2.85
N VAL A 71 -12.38 -10.89 -3.73
CA VAL A 71 -11.87 -10.79 -5.11
C VAL A 71 -10.45 -10.25 -5.10
N CYS A 72 -10.17 -9.18 -4.35
CA CYS A 72 -8.82 -8.63 -4.23
C CYS A 72 -7.83 -9.68 -3.72
N ASN A 73 -8.23 -10.49 -2.73
CA ASN A 73 -7.40 -11.57 -2.20
C ASN A 73 -7.09 -12.64 -3.25
N LYS A 74 -8.07 -13.01 -4.09
CA LYS A 74 -7.85 -13.97 -5.19
C LYS A 74 -6.83 -13.43 -6.19
N VAL A 75 -6.98 -12.17 -6.63
CA VAL A 75 -6.04 -11.52 -7.56
C VAL A 75 -4.64 -11.43 -6.96
N TYR A 76 -4.52 -10.93 -5.73
CA TYR A 76 -3.24 -10.85 -5.02
C TYR A 76 -2.57 -12.22 -4.91
N ASN A 77 -3.30 -13.25 -4.48
CA ASN A 77 -2.73 -14.59 -4.28
C ASN A 77 -2.30 -15.22 -5.61
N ALA A 78 -3.07 -15.02 -6.69
CA ALA A 78 -2.70 -15.50 -8.03
C ALA A 78 -1.38 -14.88 -8.50
N ILE A 79 -1.26 -13.54 -8.43
CA ILE A 79 -0.05 -12.80 -8.80
C ILE A 79 1.13 -13.25 -7.93
N TYR A 80 0.95 -13.28 -6.60
CA TYR A 80 2.01 -13.66 -5.68
C TYR A 80 2.53 -15.09 -5.95
N THR A 81 1.62 -16.02 -6.20
CA THR A 81 1.96 -17.42 -6.50
C THR A 81 2.73 -17.53 -7.81
N ASP A 82 2.34 -16.79 -8.84
CA ASP A 82 3.03 -16.80 -10.14
C ASP A 82 4.44 -16.21 -10.04
N LEU A 83 4.59 -15.07 -9.35
CA LEU A 83 5.91 -14.49 -9.06
C LEU A 83 6.79 -15.43 -8.23
N GLN A 84 6.20 -16.20 -7.32
CA GLN A 84 6.93 -17.19 -6.52
C GLN A 84 7.41 -18.37 -7.37
N LYS A 85 6.53 -18.94 -8.21
CA LYS A 85 6.87 -20.05 -9.13
C LYS A 85 7.99 -19.68 -10.09
N ARG A 86 8.02 -18.42 -10.54
CA ARG A 86 9.04 -17.87 -11.45
C ARG A 86 10.26 -17.29 -10.73
N GLU A 87 10.34 -17.46 -9.41
CA GLU A 87 11.41 -16.97 -8.52
C GLU A 87 11.63 -15.45 -8.53
N LEU A 88 10.72 -14.67 -9.12
CA LEU A 88 10.80 -13.21 -9.28
C LEU A 88 10.76 -12.47 -7.93
N LEU A 89 10.16 -13.08 -6.90
CA LEU A 89 10.16 -12.53 -5.54
C LEU A 89 11.56 -12.49 -4.91
N ARG A 90 12.42 -13.46 -5.22
CA ARG A 90 13.77 -13.61 -4.64
C ARG A 90 14.84 -12.84 -5.40
N LEU A 91 14.52 -12.37 -6.61
CA LEU A 91 15.43 -11.59 -7.42
C LEU A 91 15.84 -10.31 -6.70
N ASP A 92 17.16 -10.13 -6.59
CA ASP A 92 17.77 -8.87 -6.20
C ASP A 92 17.87 -7.98 -7.43
N VAL A 93 17.00 -6.97 -7.47
CA VAL A 93 16.89 -6.05 -8.60
C VAL A 93 18.06 -5.07 -8.66
N GLU A 94 18.72 -4.78 -7.54
CA GLU A 94 19.81 -3.80 -7.45
C GLU A 94 21.17 -4.44 -7.75
N ARG A 95 21.48 -5.61 -7.16
CA ARG A 95 22.79 -6.26 -7.38
C ARG A 95 22.90 -6.94 -8.72
N LYS A 96 21.79 -7.37 -9.29
CA LYS A 96 21.77 -7.96 -10.62
C LYS A 96 20.87 -7.04 -11.43
N LYS A 97 21.45 -6.21 -12.30
CA LYS A 97 20.72 -5.55 -13.40
C LYS A 97 20.14 -6.65 -14.28
N ILE A 98 19.02 -7.24 -13.86
CA ILE A 98 18.42 -8.40 -14.52
C ILE A 98 17.48 -7.85 -15.56
N GLU A 99 17.79 -8.15 -16.80
CA GLU A 99 16.81 -8.05 -17.87
C GLU A 99 15.81 -9.19 -17.67
N LEU A 100 14.58 -8.82 -17.34
CA LEU A 100 13.46 -9.75 -17.41
C LEU A 100 13.37 -10.27 -18.84
N THR A 101 13.08 -11.56 -18.99
CA THR A 101 12.64 -12.06 -20.31
C THR A 101 11.40 -11.28 -20.74
N ARG A 102 11.16 -11.17 -22.05
CA ARG A 102 9.98 -10.46 -22.57
C ARG A 102 8.68 -10.96 -21.95
N GLU A 103 8.52 -12.27 -21.80
CA GLU A 103 7.35 -12.88 -21.14
C GLU A 103 7.22 -12.45 -19.68
N GLN A 104 8.31 -12.46 -18.91
CA GLN A 104 8.30 -11.99 -17.52
C GLN A 104 8.00 -10.50 -17.41
N PHE A 105 8.53 -9.69 -18.34
CA PHE A 105 8.26 -8.27 -18.39
C PHE A 105 6.77 -8.00 -18.63
N ASP A 106 6.19 -8.61 -19.66
CA ASP A 106 4.77 -8.44 -20.01
C ASP A 106 3.85 -8.88 -18.86
N LEU A 107 4.19 -10.00 -18.20
CA LEU A 107 3.51 -10.49 -17.00
C LEU A 107 3.59 -9.52 -15.83
N VAL A 108 4.77 -8.95 -15.57
CA VAL A 108 4.97 -8.00 -14.47
C VAL A 108 4.20 -6.71 -14.73
N VAL A 109 4.20 -6.20 -15.97
CA VAL A 109 3.42 -5.03 -16.36
C VAL A 109 1.92 -5.31 -16.18
N TYR A 110 1.42 -6.44 -16.69
CA TYR A 110 0.04 -6.86 -16.49
C TYR A 110 -0.34 -6.93 -15.00
N ALA A 111 0.50 -7.55 -14.18
CA ALA A 111 0.29 -7.66 -12.74
C ALA A 111 0.29 -6.30 -12.04
N ASN A 112 1.11 -5.34 -12.47
CA ASN A 112 1.08 -3.96 -11.96
C ASN A 112 -0.30 -3.31 -12.19
N HIS A 113 -0.86 -3.44 -13.39
CA HIS A 113 -2.19 -2.93 -13.70
C HIS A 113 -3.27 -3.59 -12.85
N GLN A 114 -3.27 -4.93 -12.74
CA GLN A 114 -4.21 -5.67 -11.90
C GLN A 114 -4.15 -5.21 -10.44
N MET A 115 -2.94 -5.05 -9.89
CA MET A 115 -2.76 -4.57 -8.53
C MET A 115 -3.23 -3.12 -8.33
N ALA A 116 -2.98 -2.24 -9.30
CA ALA A 116 -3.47 -0.86 -9.26
C ALA A 116 -5.01 -0.81 -9.28
N THR A 117 -5.64 -1.61 -10.14
CA THR A 117 -7.10 -1.72 -10.22
C THR A 117 -7.72 -2.16 -8.91
N ILE A 118 -7.24 -3.26 -8.30
CA ILE A 118 -7.82 -3.76 -7.03
C ILE A 118 -7.57 -2.83 -5.84
N LEU A 119 -6.53 -1.99 -5.91
CA LEU A 119 -6.25 -0.97 -4.90
C LEU A 119 -7.07 0.30 -5.10
N GLY A 120 -7.77 0.46 -6.23
CA GLY A 120 -8.44 1.70 -6.60
C GLY A 120 -7.48 2.82 -6.97
N LEU A 121 -6.25 2.49 -7.39
CA LEU A 121 -5.30 3.48 -7.89
C LEU A 121 -5.67 3.87 -9.33
N PRO A 122 -5.60 5.15 -9.71
CA PRO A 122 -5.93 5.58 -11.07
C PRO A 122 -5.06 4.93 -12.14
N SER A 123 -3.81 4.61 -11.80
CA SER A 123 -2.80 4.18 -12.77
C SER A 123 -1.62 3.51 -12.06
N ALA A 124 -1.14 2.40 -12.62
CA ALA A 124 0.06 1.71 -12.17
C ALA A 124 1.35 2.45 -12.58
N GLU A 125 1.27 3.20 -13.68
CA GLU A 125 2.35 3.95 -14.31
C GLU A 125 2.97 4.97 -13.35
N THR A 126 2.18 5.53 -12.43
CA THR A 126 2.70 6.47 -11.43
C THR A 126 3.78 5.82 -10.56
N ILE A 127 3.59 4.58 -10.12
CA ILE A 127 4.57 3.87 -9.30
C ILE A 127 5.72 3.36 -10.16
N MET A 128 5.42 2.78 -11.34
CA MET A 128 6.43 2.31 -12.28
C MET A 128 7.41 3.42 -12.70
N LYS A 129 6.91 4.64 -12.97
CA LYS A 129 7.75 5.80 -13.29
C LYS A 129 8.65 6.21 -12.12
N ARG A 130 8.18 6.07 -10.88
CA ARG A 130 8.96 6.42 -9.68
C ARG A 130 10.05 5.41 -9.38
N THR A 131 9.83 4.13 -9.71
CA THR A 131 10.80 3.05 -9.45
C THR A 131 11.76 2.85 -10.60
N ASN A 132 11.39 3.28 -11.83
CA ASN A 132 12.10 2.97 -13.06
C ASN A 132 12.33 1.46 -13.29
N ASP A 133 11.52 0.64 -12.63
CA ASP A 133 11.57 -0.82 -12.69
C ASP A 133 10.17 -1.38 -12.36
N PRO A 134 9.54 -2.12 -13.29
CA PRO A 134 8.18 -2.60 -13.10
C PRO A 134 8.09 -3.73 -12.06
N LEU A 135 9.16 -4.51 -11.84
CA LEU A 135 9.17 -5.55 -10.80
C LEU A 135 9.25 -4.92 -9.40
N ILE A 136 10.03 -3.86 -9.23
CA ILE A 136 10.04 -3.07 -7.99
C ILE A 136 8.67 -2.46 -7.74
N ALA A 137 8.06 -1.85 -8.76
CA ALA A 137 6.72 -1.27 -8.65
C ALA A 137 5.69 -2.32 -8.21
N LEU A 138 5.73 -3.51 -8.79
CA LEU A 138 4.84 -4.60 -8.42
C LEU A 138 5.04 -5.03 -6.96
N LYS A 139 6.30 -5.17 -6.52
CA LYS A 139 6.62 -5.53 -5.13
C LYS A 139 6.15 -4.46 -4.13
N ILE A 140 6.23 -3.18 -4.50
CA ILE A 140 5.64 -2.06 -3.74
C ILE A 140 4.12 -2.23 -3.66
N LEU A 141 3.43 -2.40 -4.79
CA LEU A 141 1.97 -2.56 -4.84
C LEU A 141 1.48 -3.75 -4.01
N LEU A 142 2.16 -4.89 -4.07
CA LEU A 142 1.89 -6.05 -3.23
C LEU A 142 2.03 -5.72 -1.73
N SER A 143 3.02 -4.89 -1.37
CA SER A 143 3.22 -4.47 0.02
C SER A 143 2.16 -3.48 0.51
N ILE A 144 1.71 -2.57 -0.37
CA ILE A 144 0.61 -1.65 -0.09
C ILE A 144 -0.68 -2.43 0.14
N TYR A 145 -0.98 -3.37 -0.76
CA TYR A 145 -2.16 -4.22 -0.63
C TYR A 145 -2.24 -4.95 0.71
N ARG A 146 -1.14 -5.55 1.18
CA ARG A 146 -1.14 -6.23 2.50
C ARG A 146 -1.53 -5.28 3.64
N ARG A 147 -1.09 -4.02 3.61
CA ARG A 147 -1.41 -3.01 4.63
C ARG A 147 -2.85 -2.51 4.51
N VAL A 148 -3.29 -2.20 3.29
CA VAL A 148 -4.68 -1.77 3.02
C VAL A 148 -5.66 -2.88 3.40
N ARG A 149 -5.35 -4.14 3.09
CA ARG A 149 -6.14 -5.30 3.50
C ARG A 149 -6.32 -5.36 5.02
N THR A 150 -5.26 -5.16 5.80
CA THR A 150 -5.38 -5.11 7.28
C THR A 150 -6.37 -4.03 7.74
N LEU A 151 -6.30 -2.83 7.16
CA LEU A 151 -7.25 -1.76 7.48
C LEU A 151 -8.68 -2.08 7.02
N ALA A 152 -8.84 -2.70 5.85
CA ALA A 152 -10.13 -3.15 5.34
C ALA A 152 -10.76 -4.22 6.26
N GLU A 153 -9.96 -5.16 6.77
CA GLU A 153 -10.41 -6.15 7.76
C GLU A 153 -10.84 -5.48 9.07
N TYR A 154 -10.14 -4.44 9.53
CA TYR A 154 -10.56 -3.68 10.71
C TYR A 154 -11.86 -2.94 10.45
N LYS A 155 -12.01 -2.28 9.31
CA LYS A 155 -13.26 -1.62 8.91
C LYS A 155 -14.43 -2.60 8.87
N ASN A 156 -14.28 -3.73 8.17
CA ASN A 156 -15.33 -4.76 8.05
C ASN A 156 -15.73 -5.37 9.41
N LYS A 157 -14.84 -5.35 10.40
CA LYS A 157 -15.09 -5.81 11.77
C LYS A 157 -15.61 -4.71 12.70
N GLY A 158 -15.85 -3.48 12.20
CA GLY A 158 -16.23 -2.33 13.02
C GLY A 158 -15.13 -1.86 13.99
N LYS A 159 -13.86 -2.19 13.72
CA LYS A 159 -12.70 -1.88 14.57
C LYS A 159 -11.90 -0.66 14.13
N ALA A 160 -12.26 -0.07 12.98
CA ALA A 160 -11.64 1.14 12.48
C ALA A 160 -12.71 2.05 11.87
N ASN A 161 -12.76 3.29 12.33
CA ASN A 161 -13.50 4.37 11.70
C ASN A 161 -12.51 5.22 10.87
N LEU A 162 -12.85 5.52 9.62
CA LEU A 162 -11.97 6.21 8.67
C LEU A 162 -12.74 7.38 8.08
N ALA A 163 -12.10 8.55 7.95
CA ALA A 163 -12.73 9.74 7.38
C ALA A 163 -13.08 9.51 5.90
N GLU A 164 -14.37 9.47 5.56
CA GLU A 164 -14.85 9.19 4.19
C GLU A 164 -15.09 10.44 3.35
N ARG A 165 -15.12 11.63 3.98
CA ARG A 165 -15.43 12.90 3.33
C ARG A 165 -14.63 14.05 3.92
N ILE A 166 -14.52 15.13 3.16
CA ILE A 166 -14.02 16.43 3.64
C ILE A 166 -15.27 17.26 3.97
N GLY A 167 -15.61 17.38 5.24
CA GLY A 167 -16.78 18.11 5.72
C GLY A 167 -17.12 17.73 7.17
N PRO A 168 -18.00 18.47 7.85
CA PRO A 168 -18.44 18.07 9.18
C PRO A 168 -19.15 16.72 9.10
N ASP A 169 -18.91 15.85 10.08
CA ASP A 169 -19.64 14.60 10.21
C ASP A 169 -21.13 14.85 10.56
N GLU A 170 -21.95 13.79 10.61
CA GLU A 170 -23.38 13.91 10.96
C GLU A 170 -23.59 14.59 12.33
N ASP A 171 -22.54 14.60 13.15
CA ASP A 171 -22.48 15.18 14.49
C ASP A 171 -21.99 16.64 14.50
N GLY A 172 -21.65 17.22 13.33
CA GLY A 172 -21.20 18.61 13.20
C GLY A 172 -19.71 18.85 13.51
N GLU A 173 -18.93 17.80 13.82
CA GLU A 173 -17.49 17.92 14.07
C GLU A 173 -16.65 17.88 12.79
N PHE A 174 -15.64 18.74 12.70
CA PHE A 174 -14.62 18.71 11.67
C PHE A 174 -13.45 17.84 12.13
N TYR A 175 -13.25 16.68 11.50
CA TYR A 175 -12.05 15.85 11.67
C TYR A 175 -10.98 16.15 10.62
#